data_AF-A0A0K8RLE9-F1
#
_entry.id   AF-A0A0K8RLE9-F1
#
_cell.length_a   1.000
_cell.length_b   1.000
_cell.length_c   1.000
_cell.angle_alpha   90.00
_cell.angle_beta   90.00
_cell.angle_gamma   90.00
#
_symmetry.space_group_name_H-M   'P 1'
#
loop_
_entity.id
_entity.type
_entity.pdbx_description
1 polymer ?
#
loop_
_entity_poly.entity_id
_entity_poly.type
_entity_poly.pdbx_seq_one_letter_code
_entity_poly.pdbx_strand_id
1 'polypeptide(L)'
;MYQSIVNAIVREACKKKNTLRTLIQFVKQLSDGISTEEQLPSKAYATAAIALFSQLTTELSKGFLHEDIKGNMQKMAHSLSKALDLWLQQMVAREQLPAQTKKQVFVIGSLHIQYATSVHKLSAEDDEQLCSEATSAALSMALSELLESKVEEMGDELLGFLAQAVKCREKLPGLVSVTLPDIWTGVHSQFALKALHFLPDQKQSSDSEPTTLTFENVLSEKQVSFLQVLFGCCTVSELLDILEKLFPIMHTDNVASPTMKVHLKMFEILCSCLDIDPGELGKEISKILQKFIEYFAVIMAIVDAGNHAELAFYILRLLGMLLNMKKSSLSHLSGIVSLQLLSSLDLPGMYNNPAMFCSCFTALCRILSTFLSRRIAVVVGCTAGFQACVSMLLQSIIRVSGIEELKQHPADFAYQLQMCALSLERLVTSMGSHKREFQKVAPFLISDYILESVNLVLHPPIKRTLLFVVYKLFDLADQHTIAMVHATLPKEGTEVFKSLYADSQKVRFKGKV
;
A
#
# COMPACT_ATOMS: atom_id res chain seq x y z
N MET A 1 -2.33 32.04 4.67
CA MET A 1 -1.69 33.10 5.47
C MET A 1 -2.38 33.34 6.81
N TYR A 2 -3.65 33.77 6.84
CA TYR A 2 -4.38 34.06 8.09
C TYR A 2 -4.44 32.90 9.10
N GLN A 3 -4.64 31.66 8.64
CA GLN A 3 -4.61 30.48 9.52
C GLN A 3 -3.25 30.27 10.19
N SER A 4 -2.14 30.58 9.51
CA SER A 4 -0.79 30.50 10.10
C SER A 4 -0.59 31.53 11.21
N ILE A 5 -1.15 32.73 11.02
CA ILE A 5 -1.12 33.81 12.02
C ILE A 5 -1.92 33.40 13.27
N VAL A 6 -3.15 32.89 13.08
CA VAL A 6 -3.97 32.35 14.18
C VAL A 6 -3.22 31.26 14.93
N ASN A 7 -2.60 30.32 14.20
CA ASN A 7 -1.83 29.23 14.81
C ASN A 7 -0.61 29.72 15.60
N ALA A 8 0.04 30.80 15.17
CA ALA A 8 1.14 31.42 15.90
C ALA A 8 0.65 32.11 17.18
N ILE A 9 -0.48 32.83 17.11
CA ILE A 9 -1.07 33.55 18.25
C ILE A 9 -1.48 32.57 19.35
N VAL A 10 -2.17 31.47 19.02
CA VAL A 10 -2.58 30.47 20.02
C VAL A 10 -1.36 29.80 20.66
N ARG A 11 -0.32 29.48 19.89
CA ARG A 11 0.93 28.91 20.43
C ARG A 11 1.67 29.87 21.35
N GLU A 12 1.67 31.17 21.05
CA GLU A 12 2.24 32.17 21.95
C GLU A 12 1.37 32.41 23.19
N ALA A 13 0.04 32.25 23.09
CA ALA A 13 -0.85 32.28 24.24
C ALA A 13 -0.58 31.12 25.22
N CYS A 14 -0.04 29.99 24.76
CA CYS A 14 0.46 28.91 25.64
C CYS A 14 1.67 29.34 26.51
N LYS A 15 2.39 30.39 26.12
CA LYS A 15 3.65 30.82 26.77
C LYS A 15 3.52 32.15 27.53
N LYS A 16 2.66 33.06 27.05
CA LYS A 16 2.55 34.44 27.56
C LYS A 16 1.15 34.74 28.09
N LYS A 17 1.07 35.08 29.38
CA LYS A 17 -0.21 35.42 30.06
C LYS A 17 -0.93 36.63 29.44
N ASN A 18 -0.20 37.63 28.92
CA ASN A 18 -0.82 38.80 28.28
C ASN A 18 -1.50 38.42 26.96
N THR A 19 -0.85 37.60 26.14
CA THR A 19 -1.41 37.07 24.89
C THR A 19 -2.64 36.20 25.15
N LEU A 20 -2.61 35.40 26.22
CA LEU A 20 -3.76 34.61 26.66
C LEU A 20 -4.98 35.47 27.01
N ARG A 21 -4.81 36.59 27.74
CA ARG A 21 -5.92 37.49 28.08
C ARG A 21 -6.57 38.12 26.85
N THR A 22 -5.77 38.58 25.90
CA THR A 22 -6.27 39.14 24.63
C THR A 22 -7.00 38.08 23.82
N LEU A 23 -6.47 36.85 23.79
CA LEU A 23 -7.11 35.74 23.09
C LEU A 23 -8.48 35.37 23.72
N ILE A 24 -8.60 35.37 25.05
CA ILE A 24 -9.88 35.11 25.73
C ILE A 24 -10.96 36.11 25.33
N GLN A 25 -10.62 37.41 25.29
CA GLN A 25 -11.57 38.45 24.88
C GLN A 25 -11.98 38.28 23.41
N PHE A 26 -11.02 37.97 22.54
CA PHE A 26 -11.28 37.74 21.12
C PHE A 26 -12.18 36.51 20.89
N VAL A 27 -11.91 35.40 21.57
CA VAL A 27 -12.75 34.19 21.52
C VAL A 27 -14.17 34.49 21.99
N LYS A 28 -14.33 35.29 23.05
CA LYS A 28 -15.64 35.68 23.56
C LYS A 28 -16.43 36.50 22.52
N GLN A 29 -15.82 37.54 21.95
CA GLN A 29 -16.45 38.36 20.91
C GLN A 29 -16.88 37.51 19.71
N LEU A 30 -16.05 36.55 19.32
CA LEU A 30 -16.31 35.68 18.18
C LEU A 30 -17.41 34.66 18.48
N SER A 31 -17.44 34.10 19.69
CA SER A 31 -18.51 33.22 20.18
C SER A 31 -19.85 33.94 20.24
N ASP A 32 -19.88 35.15 20.81
CA ASP A 32 -21.09 35.96 20.95
C ASP A 32 -21.65 36.32 19.56
N GLY A 33 -20.78 36.71 18.61
CA GLY A 33 -21.19 37.02 17.24
C GLY A 33 -21.88 35.84 16.53
N ILE A 34 -21.32 34.63 16.65
CA ILE A 34 -21.89 33.41 16.05
C ILE A 34 -23.25 33.07 16.68
N SER A 35 -23.41 33.26 18.00
CA SER A 35 -24.67 32.97 18.69
C SER A 35 -25.79 33.98 18.40
N THR A 36 -25.46 35.19 17.95
CA THR A 36 -26.44 36.26 17.68
C THR A 36 -26.90 36.36 16.23
N GLU A 37 -26.18 35.76 15.27
CA GLU A 37 -26.59 35.78 13.86
C GLU A 37 -27.68 34.71 13.59
N GLU A 38 -28.90 35.15 13.26
CA GLU A 38 -29.99 34.27 12.78
C GLU A 38 -29.73 33.75 11.35
N GLN A 39 -28.83 34.39 10.61
CA GLN A 39 -28.38 33.98 9.27
C GLN A 39 -27.00 33.31 9.36
N LEU A 40 -26.66 32.46 8.37
CA LEU A 40 -25.34 31.83 8.34
C LEU A 40 -24.23 32.89 8.45
N PRO A 41 -23.27 32.75 9.39
CA PRO A 41 -22.21 33.72 9.58
C PRO A 41 -21.44 33.97 8.29
N SER A 42 -20.94 35.19 8.11
CA SER A 42 -20.12 35.52 6.94
C SER A 42 -19.00 34.50 6.78
N LYS A 43 -18.66 34.13 5.53
CA LYS A 43 -17.63 33.12 5.22
C LYS A 43 -16.32 33.36 5.98
N ALA A 44 -15.98 34.63 6.25
CA ALA A 44 -14.81 35.02 7.01
C ALA A 44 -14.93 34.70 8.51
N TYR A 45 -16.07 34.99 9.15
CA TYR A 45 -16.32 34.69 10.57
C TYR A 45 -16.29 33.19 10.84
N ALA A 46 -17.03 32.42 10.03
CA ALA A 46 -17.03 30.97 10.08
C ALA A 46 -15.61 30.37 9.97
N THR A 47 -14.83 30.83 8.99
CA THR A 47 -13.47 30.33 8.75
C THR A 47 -12.54 30.67 9.91
N ALA A 48 -12.66 31.87 10.49
CA ALA A 48 -11.88 32.28 11.66
C ALA A 48 -12.23 31.44 12.90
N ALA A 49 -13.52 31.20 13.14
CA ALA A 49 -14.00 30.37 14.25
C ALA A 49 -13.47 28.94 14.17
N ILE A 50 -13.60 28.32 13.00
CA ILE A 50 -13.11 26.97 12.71
C ILE A 50 -11.59 26.88 12.90
N ALA A 51 -10.84 27.87 12.40
CA ALA A 51 -9.37 27.89 12.53
C ALA A 51 -8.92 28.04 13.99
N LEU A 52 -9.55 28.94 14.76
CA LEU A 52 -9.28 29.13 16.18
C LEU A 52 -9.61 27.88 16.99
N PHE A 53 -10.79 27.31 16.76
CA PHE A 53 -11.24 26.13 17.46
C PHE A 53 -10.33 24.93 17.15
N SER A 54 -9.98 24.71 15.89
CA SER A 54 -9.02 23.67 15.46
C SER A 54 -7.66 23.77 16.14
N GLN A 55 -7.11 24.99 16.28
CA GLN A 55 -5.83 25.15 16.94
C GLN A 55 -5.94 24.96 18.46
N LEU A 56 -7.02 25.44 19.08
CA LEU A 56 -7.27 25.24 20.52
C LEU A 56 -7.43 23.76 20.86
N THR A 57 -8.21 23.00 20.08
CA THR A 57 -8.35 21.56 20.27
C THR A 57 -7.02 20.83 20.06
N THR A 58 -6.23 21.25 19.09
CA THR A 58 -4.88 20.70 18.85
C THR A 58 -3.95 20.93 20.04
N GLU A 59 -3.89 22.14 20.61
CA GLU A 59 -3.05 22.39 21.79
C GLU A 59 -3.56 21.64 23.04
N LEU A 60 -4.88 21.55 23.25
CA LEU A 60 -5.46 20.76 24.33
C LEU A 60 -5.12 19.27 24.20
N SER A 61 -5.06 18.74 22.98
CA SER A 61 -4.76 17.33 22.73
C SER A 61 -3.30 16.93 23.04
N LYS A 62 -2.37 17.90 23.11
CA LYS A 62 -0.94 17.66 23.38
C LYS A 62 -0.62 17.38 24.84
N GLY A 63 -1.52 17.67 25.78
CA GLY A 63 -1.39 17.33 27.21
C GLY A 63 -0.35 18.13 28.03
N PHE A 64 0.62 18.81 27.40
CA PHE A 64 1.70 19.53 28.09
C PHE A 64 1.37 20.99 28.43
N LEU A 65 0.23 21.25 29.07
CA LEU A 65 -0.19 22.61 29.46
C LEU A 65 -0.13 22.79 30.99
N HIS A 66 0.39 23.93 31.43
CA HIS A 66 0.32 24.35 32.83
C HIS A 66 -1.15 24.49 33.27
N GLU A 67 -1.50 24.03 34.48
CA GLU A 67 -2.87 24.03 35.05
C GLU A 67 -3.66 25.33 34.78
N ASP A 68 -3.09 26.50 35.09
CA ASP A 68 -3.72 27.81 34.86
C ASP A 68 -4.05 28.10 33.39
N ILE A 69 -3.18 27.67 32.47
CA ILE A 69 -3.32 27.90 31.02
C ILE A 69 -4.31 26.89 30.45
N LYS A 70 -4.22 25.64 30.91
CA LYS A 70 -5.12 24.54 30.55
C LYS A 70 -6.58 24.89 30.84
N GLY A 71 -6.91 25.35 32.05
CA GLY A 71 -8.28 25.71 32.41
C GLY A 71 -8.84 26.86 31.56
N ASN A 72 -8.01 27.85 31.21
CA ASN A 72 -8.42 28.95 30.33
C ASN A 72 -8.61 28.50 28.88
N MET A 73 -7.75 27.60 28.37
CA MET A 73 -7.91 27.03 27.03
C MET A 73 -9.14 26.15 26.91
N GLN A 74 -9.45 25.34 27.94
CA GLN A 74 -10.68 24.57 28.01
C GLN A 74 -11.91 25.48 27.97
N LYS A 75 -11.94 26.57 28.75
CA LYS A 75 -13.05 27.55 28.72
C LYS A 75 -13.24 28.19 27.34
N MET A 76 -12.14 28.59 26.68
CA MET A 76 -12.20 29.15 25.32
C MET A 76 -12.72 28.13 24.30
N ALA A 77 -12.19 26.90 24.34
CA ALA A 77 -12.63 25.82 23.46
C ALA A 77 -14.09 25.44 23.70
N HIS A 78 -14.53 25.41 24.96
CA HIS A 78 -15.93 25.15 25.32
C HIS A 78 -16.89 26.21 24.79
N SER A 79 -16.52 27.49 24.92
CA SER A 79 -17.32 28.60 24.39
C SER A 79 -17.50 28.48 22.88
N LEU A 80 -16.41 28.22 22.14
CA LEU A 80 -16.47 28.05 20.69
C LEU A 80 -17.22 26.78 20.30
N SER A 81 -17.05 25.68 21.03
CA SER A 81 -17.79 24.44 20.79
C SER A 81 -19.30 24.66 20.90
N LYS A 82 -19.78 25.38 21.92
CA LYS A 82 -21.22 25.70 22.05
C LYS A 82 -21.73 26.56 20.90
N ALA A 83 -20.98 27.58 20.52
CA ALA A 83 -21.37 28.47 19.42
C ALA A 83 -21.40 27.73 18.07
N LEU A 84 -20.40 26.90 17.80
CA LEU A 84 -20.33 26.07 16.60
C LEU A 84 -21.38 24.94 16.60
N ASP A 85 -21.79 24.44 17.78
CA ASP A 85 -22.86 23.44 17.88
C ASP A 85 -24.24 23.99 17.54
N LEU A 86 -24.58 25.18 18.04
CA LEU A 86 -25.79 25.91 17.62
C LEU A 86 -25.82 26.07 16.09
N TRP A 87 -24.68 26.43 15.51
CA TRP A 87 -24.56 26.57 14.06
C TRP A 87 -24.70 25.23 13.33
N LEU A 88 -24.09 24.16 13.86
CA LEU A 88 -24.23 22.81 13.32
C LEU A 88 -25.69 22.33 13.34
N GLN A 89 -26.42 22.58 14.43
CA GLN A 89 -27.85 22.27 14.55
C GLN A 89 -28.68 22.95 13.45
N GLN A 90 -28.45 24.25 13.23
CA GLN A 90 -29.14 25.02 12.19
C GLN A 90 -28.83 24.51 10.77
N MET A 91 -27.61 24.02 10.53
CA MET A 91 -27.22 23.49 9.22
C MET A 91 -27.82 22.12 8.97
N VAL A 92 -27.75 21.22 9.95
CA VAL A 92 -28.24 19.83 9.82
C VAL A 92 -29.77 19.76 9.71
N ALA A 93 -30.50 20.73 10.28
CA ALA A 93 -31.96 20.82 10.17
C ALA A 93 -32.48 21.15 8.75
N ARG A 94 -31.61 21.48 7.78
CA ARG A 94 -32.02 21.83 6.40
C ARG A 94 -32.09 20.58 5.53
N GLU A 95 -33.23 20.36 4.86
CA GLU A 95 -33.46 19.20 3.98
C GLU A 95 -32.52 19.12 2.77
N GLN A 96 -32.05 20.26 2.25
CA GLN A 96 -31.08 20.31 1.15
C GLN A 96 -29.93 21.24 1.48
N LEU A 97 -28.73 20.67 1.63
CA LEU A 97 -27.49 21.39 1.91
C LEU A 97 -26.67 21.58 0.63
N PRO A 98 -26.30 22.82 0.28
CA PRO A 98 -25.31 23.07 -0.77
C PRO A 98 -23.98 22.37 -0.46
N ALA A 99 -23.26 21.92 -1.49
CA ALA A 99 -21.99 21.18 -1.33
C ALA A 99 -20.97 21.93 -0.43
N GLN A 100 -20.90 23.25 -0.54
CA GLN A 100 -20.00 24.07 0.30
C GLN A 100 -20.41 24.08 1.78
N THR A 101 -21.71 24.05 2.07
CA THR A 101 -22.23 24.00 3.45
C THR A 101 -22.02 22.61 4.05
N LYS A 102 -22.17 21.54 3.25
CA LYS A 102 -21.85 20.16 3.69
C LYS A 102 -20.39 20.02 4.14
N LYS A 103 -19.45 20.63 3.40
CA LYS A 103 -18.03 20.67 3.80
C LYS A 103 -17.84 21.31 5.18
N GLN A 104 -18.55 22.40 5.47
CA GLN A 104 -18.47 23.06 6.77
C GLN A 104 -19.06 22.18 7.89
N VAL A 105 -20.18 21.50 7.63
CA VAL A 105 -20.79 20.53 8.56
C VAL A 105 -19.77 19.45 8.96
N PHE A 106 -19.09 18.85 7.99
CA PHE A 106 -18.09 17.80 8.25
C PHE A 106 -16.86 18.32 9.00
N VAL A 107 -16.38 19.52 8.66
CA VAL A 107 -15.25 20.15 9.36
C VAL A 107 -15.60 20.46 10.81
N ILE A 108 -16.77 21.05 11.08
CA ILE A 108 -17.21 21.38 12.45
C ILE A 108 -17.45 20.10 13.25
N GLY A 109 -18.13 19.11 12.67
CA GLY A 109 -18.36 17.82 13.31
C GLY A 109 -17.05 17.12 13.69
N SER A 110 -16.05 17.13 12.80
CA SER A 110 -14.72 16.56 13.08
C SER A 110 -14.04 17.25 14.27
N LEU A 111 -14.11 18.58 14.32
CA LEU A 111 -13.55 19.36 15.43
C LEU A 111 -14.29 19.10 16.76
N HIS A 112 -15.60 18.92 16.75
CA HIS A 112 -16.36 18.54 17.94
C HIS A 112 -15.96 17.16 18.46
N ILE A 113 -15.81 16.15 17.58
CA ILE A 113 -15.32 14.83 17.97
C ILE A 113 -13.91 14.93 18.58
N GLN A 114 -13.02 15.71 17.94
CA GLN A 114 -11.67 15.93 18.44
C GLN A 114 -11.65 16.63 19.80
N TYR A 115 -12.52 17.63 20.00
CA TYR A 115 -12.68 18.34 21.25
C TYR A 115 -13.20 17.42 22.35
N ALA A 116 -14.31 16.71 22.12
CA ALA A 116 -14.91 15.76 23.07
C ALA A 116 -13.88 14.72 23.54
N THR A 117 -13.10 14.18 22.61
CA THR A 117 -12.03 13.21 22.93
C THR A 117 -10.90 13.84 23.75
N SER A 118 -10.57 15.11 23.47
CA SER A 118 -9.52 15.83 24.21
C SER A 118 -9.99 16.20 25.61
N VAL A 119 -11.27 16.52 25.81
CA VAL A 119 -11.87 16.77 27.13
C VAL A 119 -11.96 15.49 27.94
N HIS A 120 -12.39 14.36 27.35
CA HIS A 120 -12.41 13.07 28.02
C HIS A 120 -11.02 12.60 28.50
N LYS A 121 -9.94 12.96 27.80
CA LYS A 121 -8.58 12.71 28.32
C LYS A 121 -8.23 13.54 29.56
N LEU A 122 -8.96 14.61 29.81
CA LEU A 122 -8.65 15.63 30.82
C LEU A 122 -9.61 15.56 32.03
N SER A 123 -10.83 15.05 31.87
CA SER A 123 -11.79 14.78 32.95
C SER A 123 -11.87 13.27 33.19
N ALA A 124 -11.53 12.82 34.40
CA ALA A 124 -11.64 11.42 34.81
C ALA A 124 -13.04 11.06 35.35
N GLU A 125 -14.01 11.96 35.22
CA GLU A 125 -15.38 11.77 35.73
C GLU A 125 -16.35 11.53 34.56
N ASP A 126 -17.16 10.48 34.71
CA ASP A 126 -18.19 10.02 33.81
C ASP A 126 -19.36 11.03 33.74
N ASP A 127 -19.28 12.01 32.83
CA ASP A 127 -20.45 12.80 32.44
C ASP A 127 -21.07 12.22 31.15
N GLU A 128 -22.31 11.77 31.27
CA GLU A 128 -23.13 11.20 30.19
C GLU A 128 -23.46 12.26 29.11
N GLN A 129 -23.31 11.87 27.84
CA GLN A 129 -23.40 12.67 26.58
C GLN A 129 -22.20 13.57 26.24
N LEU A 130 -21.08 12.92 25.89
CA LEU A 130 -19.82 13.57 25.48
C LEU A 130 -19.86 14.21 24.07
N CYS A 131 -20.76 13.79 23.18
CA CYS A 131 -20.93 14.35 21.83
C CYS A 131 -22.34 14.94 21.67
N SER A 132 -22.43 16.10 21.03
CA SER A 132 -23.72 16.76 20.78
C SER A 132 -24.59 15.97 19.80
N GLU A 133 -25.91 16.04 19.97
CA GLU A 133 -26.89 15.44 19.06
C GLU A 133 -26.69 15.89 17.61
N ALA A 134 -26.30 17.15 17.41
CA ALA A 134 -26.00 17.72 16.10
C ALA A 134 -24.81 17.05 15.42
N THR A 135 -23.77 16.69 16.18
CA THR A 135 -22.59 15.99 15.68
C THR A 135 -22.95 14.55 15.28
N SER A 136 -23.79 13.88 16.07
CA SER A 136 -24.31 12.54 15.74
C SER A 136 -25.25 12.57 14.53
N ALA A 137 -26.07 13.61 14.38
CA ALA A 137 -26.94 13.80 13.22
C ALA A 137 -26.14 14.10 11.94
N ALA A 138 -25.07 14.91 12.03
CA ALA A 138 -24.14 15.15 10.93
C ALA A 138 -23.41 13.87 10.50
N LEU A 139 -23.02 13.03 11.46
CA LEU A 139 -22.39 11.73 11.19
C LEU A 139 -23.38 10.75 10.55
N SER A 140 -24.62 10.68 11.05
CA SER A 140 -25.69 9.87 10.43
C SER A 140 -25.94 10.31 8.98
N MET A 141 -26.00 11.62 8.72
CA MET A 141 -26.12 12.15 7.36
C MET A 141 -24.95 11.71 6.47
N ALA A 142 -23.71 11.83 6.95
CA ALA A 142 -22.52 11.39 6.23
C ALA A 142 -22.53 9.88 5.92
N LEU A 143 -22.95 9.06 6.87
CA LEU A 143 -23.04 7.60 6.71
C LEU A 143 -24.17 7.20 5.76
N SER A 144 -25.34 7.83 5.83
CA SER A 144 -26.45 7.58 4.89
C SER A 144 -26.07 7.96 3.46
N GLU A 145 -25.42 9.11 3.25
CA GLU A 145 -24.97 9.52 1.91
C GLU A 145 -23.94 8.55 1.32
N LEU A 146 -23.00 8.09 2.15
CA LEU A 146 -21.99 7.10 1.78
C LEU A 146 -22.60 5.76 1.37
N LEU A 147 -23.55 5.24 2.17
CA LEU A 147 -24.17 3.93 1.94
C LEU A 147 -25.15 3.94 0.77
N GLU A 148 -25.89 5.04 0.57
CA GLU A 148 -26.81 5.19 -0.56
C GLU A 148 -26.12 5.51 -1.89
N SER A 149 -24.79 5.63 -1.89
CA SER A 149 -23.97 6.00 -3.04
C SER A 149 -24.40 7.30 -3.75
N LYS A 150 -25.02 8.22 -3.00
CA LYS A 150 -25.51 9.52 -3.51
C LYS A 150 -24.44 10.62 -3.52
N VAL A 151 -23.22 10.29 -3.11
CA VAL A 151 -22.10 11.24 -3.06
C VAL A 151 -21.56 11.42 -4.49
N GLU A 152 -21.78 12.59 -5.09
CA GLU A 152 -21.23 12.92 -6.42
C GLU A 152 -19.68 12.93 -6.41
N GLU A 153 -19.07 13.35 -5.30
CA GLU A 153 -17.64 13.20 -5.07
C GLU A 153 -17.30 13.15 -3.56
N MET A 154 -16.59 12.10 -3.14
CA MET A 154 -16.08 11.97 -1.77
C MET A 154 -15.01 13.04 -1.50
N GLY A 155 -15.45 14.19 -0.98
CA GLY A 155 -14.58 15.29 -0.62
C GLY A 155 -13.63 14.95 0.53
N ASP A 156 -12.45 15.58 0.53
CA ASP A 156 -11.44 15.41 1.57
C ASP A 156 -11.97 15.69 2.98
N GLU A 157 -12.94 16.61 3.09
CA GLU A 157 -13.58 16.97 4.35
C GLU A 157 -14.44 15.83 4.92
N LEU A 158 -15.12 15.07 4.06
CA LEU A 158 -15.92 13.90 4.45
C LEU A 158 -15.00 12.76 4.93
N LEU A 159 -13.92 12.47 4.18
CA LEU A 159 -12.92 11.48 4.59
C LEU A 159 -12.27 11.85 5.92
N GLY A 160 -11.93 13.13 6.12
CA GLY A 160 -11.38 13.63 7.37
C GLY A 160 -12.35 13.51 8.55
N PHE A 161 -13.64 13.76 8.33
CA PHE A 161 -14.68 13.61 9.34
C PHE A 161 -14.89 12.15 9.75
N LEU A 162 -15.02 11.25 8.78
CA LEU A 162 -15.15 9.82 9.03
C LEU A 162 -13.89 9.24 9.71
N ALA A 163 -12.68 9.62 9.27
CA ALA A 163 -11.43 9.20 9.93
C ALA A 163 -11.42 9.56 11.42
N GLN A 164 -11.84 10.79 11.75
CA GLN A 164 -11.87 11.27 13.12
C GLN A 164 -12.93 10.54 13.96
N ALA A 165 -14.11 10.25 13.37
CA ALA A 165 -15.15 9.46 14.03
C ALA A 165 -14.69 8.03 14.32
N VAL A 166 -14.10 7.35 13.32
CA VAL A 166 -13.58 5.98 13.46
C VAL A 166 -12.49 5.90 14.53
N LYS A 167 -11.53 6.84 14.54
CA LYS A 167 -10.43 6.88 15.51
C LYS A 167 -10.90 7.06 16.96
N CYS A 168 -12.07 7.67 17.16
CA CYS A 168 -12.61 7.96 18.48
C CYS A 168 -13.71 6.98 18.92
N ARG A 169 -14.08 5.99 18.09
CA ARG A 169 -15.12 4.99 18.37
C ARG A 169 -14.94 4.28 19.71
N GLU A 170 -13.71 3.85 20.04
CA GLU A 170 -13.44 3.15 21.31
C GLU A 170 -13.62 4.05 22.53
N LYS A 171 -13.38 5.35 22.39
CA LYS A 171 -13.46 6.33 23.48
C LYS A 171 -14.85 6.93 23.63
N LEU A 172 -15.65 6.87 22.57
CA LEU A 172 -16.99 7.43 22.49
C LEU A 172 -17.94 6.33 21.98
N PRO A 173 -18.25 5.32 22.82
CA PRO A 173 -19.15 4.24 22.44
C PRO A 173 -20.53 4.80 22.03
N GLY A 174 -21.08 4.33 20.92
CA GLY A 174 -22.36 4.79 20.37
C GLY A 174 -22.27 5.97 19.39
N LEU A 175 -21.09 6.59 19.21
CA LEU A 175 -20.90 7.66 18.22
C LEU A 175 -21.11 7.16 16.78
N VAL A 176 -20.51 6.02 16.44
CA VAL A 176 -20.67 5.39 15.13
C VAL A 176 -21.72 4.29 15.25
N SER A 177 -22.87 4.51 14.63
CA SER A 177 -24.02 3.58 14.65
C SER A 177 -23.88 2.39 13.69
N VAL A 178 -22.94 2.47 12.74
CA VAL A 178 -22.71 1.50 11.67
C VAL A 178 -21.40 0.75 11.89
N THR A 179 -21.29 -0.50 11.44
CA THR A 179 -20.06 -1.29 11.59
C THR A 179 -18.95 -0.78 10.66
N LEU A 180 -17.68 -0.94 11.04
CA LEU A 180 -16.56 -0.53 10.17
C LEU A 180 -16.54 -1.27 8.82
N PRO A 181 -16.89 -2.58 8.73
CA PRO A 181 -17.07 -3.26 7.44
C PRO A 181 -18.13 -2.64 6.53
N ASP A 182 -19.22 -2.11 7.08
CA ASP A 182 -20.26 -1.45 6.27
C ASP A 182 -19.78 -0.09 5.77
N ILE A 183 -19.07 0.68 6.60
CA ILE A 183 -18.39 1.91 6.17
C ILE A 183 -17.39 1.61 5.05
N TRP A 184 -16.59 0.56 5.20
CA TRP A 184 -15.67 0.10 4.16
C TRP A 184 -16.42 -0.24 2.87
N THR A 185 -17.56 -0.93 2.94
CA THR A 185 -18.35 -1.32 1.75
C THR A 185 -18.86 -0.10 0.98
N GLY A 186 -19.33 0.93 1.69
CA GLY A 186 -19.75 2.20 1.07
C GLY A 186 -18.58 2.94 0.42
N VAL A 187 -17.44 3.04 1.13
CA VAL A 187 -16.20 3.68 0.60
C VAL A 187 -15.67 2.92 -0.62
N HIS A 188 -15.67 1.60 -0.56
CA HIS A 188 -15.25 0.73 -1.65
C HIS A 188 -16.10 0.97 -2.90
N SER A 189 -17.43 0.95 -2.75
CA SER A 189 -18.37 1.19 -3.84
C SER A 189 -18.15 2.55 -4.49
N GLN A 190 -17.92 3.59 -3.70
CA GLN A 190 -17.62 4.94 -4.19
C GLN A 190 -16.30 5.03 -4.96
N PHE A 191 -15.23 4.41 -4.45
CA PHE A 191 -13.94 4.45 -5.14
C PHE A 191 -13.96 3.60 -6.42
N ALA A 192 -14.70 2.48 -6.42
CA ALA A 192 -14.92 1.67 -7.61
C ALA A 192 -15.73 2.44 -8.68
N LEU A 193 -16.82 3.10 -8.30
CA LEU A 193 -17.60 3.96 -9.21
C LEU A 193 -16.75 5.08 -9.81
N LYS A 194 -15.92 5.76 -8.98
CA LYS A 194 -15.02 6.80 -9.47
C LYS A 194 -13.99 6.28 -10.47
N ALA A 195 -13.48 5.06 -10.27
CA ALA A 195 -12.56 4.43 -11.22
C ALA A 195 -13.24 4.09 -12.56
N LEU A 196 -14.53 3.72 -12.56
CA LEU A 196 -15.32 3.51 -13.78
C LEU A 196 -15.52 4.81 -14.56
N HIS A 197 -15.68 5.94 -13.88
CA HIS A 197 -15.79 7.26 -14.53
C HIS A 197 -14.47 7.77 -15.11
N PHE A 198 -13.34 7.11 -14.83
CA PHE A 198 -12.03 7.43 -15.41
C PHE A 198 -11.84 6.86 -16.84
N LEU A 199 -12.93 6.43 -17.50
CA LEU A 199 -12.91 6.05 -18.91
C LEU A 199 -12.54 7.27 -19.78
N PRO A 200 -11.68 7.11 -20.79
CA PRO A 200 -11.23 8.21 -21.63
C PRO A 200 -12.37 8.63 -22.57
N ASP A 201 -13.27 9.49 -22.11
CA ASP A 201 -14.10 10.26 -23.02
C ASP A 201 -13.21 11.26 -23.74
N GLN A 202 -13.13 11.08 -25.05
CA GLN A 202 -12.48 11.96 -26.01
C GLN A 202 -13.09 13.37 -25.93
N LYS A 203 -12.63 14.20 -24.99
CA LYS A 203 -12.78 15.67 -24.94
C LYS A 203 -12.07 16.22 -23.70
N GLN A 204 -10.75 16.15 -23.67
CA GLN A 204 -9.98 17.06 -22.83
C GLN A 204 -9.09 17.93 -23.72
N SER A 205 -9.15 19.22 -23.41
CA SER A 205 -8.47 20.33 -24.05
C SER A 205 -6.96 20.11 -24.18
N SER A 206 -6.41 20.72 -25.23
CA SER A 206 -5.16 20.44 -25.92
C SER A 206 -3.82 20.64 -25.18
N ASP A 207 -3.74 20.63 -23.84
CA ASP A 207 -2.46 20.95 -23.15
C ASP A 207 -2.09 20.05 -21.95
N SER A 208 -2.79 18.94 -21.70
CA SER A 208 -2.38 17.98 -20.65
C SER A 208 -2.44 16.54 -21.17
N GLU A 209 -1.33 15.81 -21.06
CA GLU A 209 -1.28 14.38 -21.39
C GLU A 209 -2.42 13.61 -20.69
N PRO A 210 -3.10 12.68 -21.37
CA PRO A 210 -4.15 11.88 -20.75
C PRO A 210 -3.51 11.06 -19.63
N THR A 211 -3.78 11.44 -18.38
CA THR A 211 -3.25 10.72 -17.22
C THR A 211 -3.95 9.36 -17.18
N THR A 212 -3.28 8.30 -17.60
CA THR A 212 -3.84 6.95 -17.53
C THR A 212 -4.01 6.55 -16.07
N LEU A 213 -5.12 5.90 -15.74
CA LEU A 213 -5.33 5.35 -14.40
C LEU A 213 -4.35 4.20 -14.19
N THR A 214 -3.37 4.40 -13.33
CA THR A 214 -2.36 3.41 -12.91
C THR A 214 -2.68 2.97 -11.49
N PHE A 215 -2.11 1.86 -11.07
CA PHE A 215 -2.26 1.44 -9.68
C PHE A 215 -1.51 2.36 -8.68
N GLU A 216 -0.65 3.27 -9.13
CA GLU A 216 0.00 4.27 -8.27
C GLU A 216 -0.92 5.47 -8.01
N ASN A 217 -1.75 5.83 -8.99
CA ASN A 217 -2.65 6.99 -8.91
C ASN A 217 -4.13 6.64 -8.69
N VAL A 218 -4.48 5.35 -8.63
CA VAL A 218 -5.87 4.88 -8.50
C VAL A 218 -6.56 5.39 -7.23
N LEU A 219 -5.81 5.62 -6.15
CA LEU A 219 -6.29 6.24 -4.92
C LEU A 219 -5.40 7.43 -4.57
N SER A 220 -6.01 8.53 -4.10
CA SER A 220 -5.28 9.69 -3.61
C SER A 220 -4.60 9.40 -2.27
N GLU A 221 -3.56 10.16 -1.92
CA GLU A 221 -2.87 10.03 -0.63
C GLU A 221 -3.83 10.13 0.57
N LYS A 222 -4.84 11.01 0.47
CA LYS A 222 -5.87 11.16 1.52
C LYS A 222 -6.77 9.93 1.62
N GLN A 223 -7.18 9.35 0.50
CA GLN A 223 -7.95 8.11 0.49
C GLN A 223 -7.15 6.95 1.09
N VAL A 224 -5.86 6.84 0.76
CA VAL A 224 -4.96 5.85 1.37
C VAL A 224 -4.84 6.07 2.87
N SER A 225 -4.62 7.31 3.32
CA SER A 225 -4.51 7.65 4.74
C SER A 225 -5.79 7.34 5.52
N PHE A 226 -6.96 7.59 4.91
CA PHE A 226 -8.25 7.25 5.50
C PHE A 226 -8.39 5.73 5.66
N LEU A 227 -8.09 4.95 4.62
CA LEU A 227 -8.17 3.49 4.67
C LEU A 227 -7.22 2.89 5.72
N GLN A 228 -6.01 3.45 5.88
CA GLN A 228 -5.09 3.06 6.94
C GLN A 228 -5.65 3.32 8.34
N VAL A 229 -6.32 4.45 8.56
CA VAL A 229 -7.02 4.75 9.83
C VAL A 229 -8.19 3.79 10.02
N LEU A 230 -8.99 3.56 8.98
CA LEU A 230 -10.14 2.67 9.03
C LEU A 230 -9.72 1.25 9.44
N PHE A 231 -8.80 0.64 8.70
CA PHE A 231 -8.33 -0.71 8.97
C PHE A 231 -7.53 -0.80 10.28
N GLY A 232 -6.77 0.23 10.64
CA GLY A 232 -6.03 0.29 11.91
C GLY A 232 -6.93 0.36 13.15
N CYS A 233 -8.21 0.74 12.98
CA CYS A 233 -9.20 0.76 14.06
C CYS A 233 -10.17 -0.43 14.02
N CYS A 234 -10.04 -1.33 13.04
CA CYS A 234 -10.87 -2.53 12.97
C CYS A 234 -10.40 -3.59 13.98
N THR A 235 -11.36 -4.29 14.57
CA THR A 235 -11.06 -5.54 15.29
C THR A 235 -10.67 -6.65 14.32
N VAL A 236 -10.04 -7.73 14.82
CA VAL A 236 -9.67 -8.89 13.98
C VAL A 236 -10.88 -9.50 13.28
N SER A 237 -12.05 -9.54 13.93
CA SER A 237 -13.29 -10.04 13.32
C SER A 237 -13.83 -9.10 12.23
N GLU A 238 -13.70 -7.78 12.41
CA GLU A 238 -14.09 -6.81 11.38
C GLU A 238 -13.17 -6.88 10.16
N LEU A 239 -11.86 -7.09 10.38
CA LEU A 239 -10.90 -7.31 9.28
C LEU A 239 -11.19 -8.61 8.52
N LEU A 240 -11.60 -9.66 9.23
CA LEU A 240 -12.02 -10.92 8.62
C LEU A 240 -13.26 -10.72 7.73
N ASP A 241 -14.30 -10.04 8.22
CA ASP A 241 -15.52 -9.74 7.44
C ASP A 241 -15.18 -8.93 6.17
N ILE A 242 -14.31 -7.92 6.28
CA ILE A 242 -13.86 -7.15 5.12
C ILE A 242 -13.14 -8.04 4.10
N LEU A 243 -12.25 -8.93 4.54
CA LEU A 243 -11.56 -9.88 3.67
C LEU A 243 -12.54 -10.85 2.98
N GLU A 244 -13.54 -11.35 3.71
CA GLU A 244 -14.59 -12.23 3.19
C GLU A 244 -15.47 -11.55 2.15
N LYS A 245 -15.76 -10.26 2.33
CA LYS A 245 -16.51 -9.45 1.35
C LYS A 245 -15.66 -9.04 0.14
N LEU A 246 -14.38 -8.73 0.32
CA LEU A 246 -13.50 -8.29 -0.76
C LEU A 246 -13.18 -9.41 -1.75
N PHE A 247 -12.99 -10.64 -1.27
CA PHE A 247 -12.65 -11.78 -2.12
C PHE A 247 -13.65 -12.03 -3.27
N PRO A 248 -14.97 -12.18 -3.02
CA PRO A 248 -15.95 -12.41 -4.09
C PRO A 248 -16.04 -11.22 -5.05
N ILE A 249 -15.95 -9.98 -4.55
CA ILE A 249 -15.96 -8.77 -5.39
C ILE A 249 -14.82 -8.84 -6.40
N MET A 250 -13.60 -9.11 -5.93
CA MET A 250 -12.43 -9.28 -6.80
C MET A 250 -12.61 -10.44 -7.77
N HIS A 251 -13.08 -11.59 -7.30
CA HIS A 251 -13.24 -12.76 -8.14
C HIS A 251 -14.23 -12.53 -9.29
N THR A 252 -15.31 -11.78 -9.06
CA THR A 252 -16.33 -11.49 -10.08
C THR A 252 -15.96 -10.38 -11.06
N ASP A 253 -14.98 -9.55 -10.73
CA ASP A 253 -14.57 -8.42 -11.57
C ASP A 253 -13.69 -8.87 -12.75
N ASN A 254 -13.73 -8.12 -13.85
CA ASN A 254 -12.84 -8.33 -14.98
C ASN A 254 -11.42 -7.86 -14.59
N VAL A 255 -10.43 -8.73 -14.81
CA VAL A 255 -9.03 -8.46 -14.47
C VAL A 255 -8.46 -7.20 -15.16
N ALA A 256 -8.99 -6.84 -16.33
CA ALA A 256 -8.59 -5.64 -17.07
C ALA A 256 -9.35 -4.36 -16.65
N SER A 257 -10.31 -4.44 -15.71
CA SER A 257 -11.14 -3.31 -15.33
C SER A 257 -10.37 -2.26 -14.50
N PRO A 258 -10.76 -0.98 -14.57
CA PRO A 258 -10.28 0.05 -13.64
C PRO A 258 -10.59 -0.28 -12.16
N THR A 259 -11.70 -0.97 -11.90
CA THR A 259 -12.14 -1.37 -10.56
C THR A 259 -11.24 -2.43 -9.94
N MET A 260 -10.68 -3.34 -10.75
CA MET A 260 -9.68 -4.32 -10.28
C MET A 260 -8.46 -3.61 -9.67
N LYS A 261 -8.03 -2.46 -10.21
CA LYS A 261 -6.94 -1.66 -9.64
C LYS A 261 -7.28 -1.13 -8.25
N VAL A 262 -8.53 -0.68 -8.05
CA VAL A 262 -9.03 -0.23 -6.74
C VAL A 262 -9.03 -1.40 -5.75
N HIS A 263 -9.55 -2.56 -6.16
CA HIS A 263 -9.67 -3.72 -5.29
C HIS A 263 -8.31 -4.22 -4.80
N LEU A 264 -7.34 -4.35 -5.71
CA LEU A 264 -5.97 -4.75 -5.39
C LEU A 264 -5.26 -3.70 -4.52
N LYS A 265 -5.50 -2.41 -4.75
CA LYS A 265 -4.93 -1.34 -3.91
C LYS A 265 -5.52 -1.34 -2.49
N MET A 266 -6.82 -1.58 -2.35
CA MET A 266 -7.44 -1.71 -1.03
C MET A 266 -6.95 -2.96 -0.30
N PHE A 267 -6.82 -4.08 -1.01
CA PHE A 267 -6.23 -5.30 -0.46
C PHE A 267 -4.80 -5.06 0.04
N GLU A 268 -3.98 -4.33 -0.72
CA GLU A 268 -2.62 -3.92 -0.30
C GLU A 268 -2.63 -3.16 1.03
N ILE A 269 -3.48 -2.13 1.15
CA ILE A 269 -3.55 -1.29 2.34
C ILE A 269 -4.06 -2.11 3.52
N LEU A 270 -5.10 -2.93 3.32
CA LEU A 270 -5.62 -3.81 4.35
C LEU A 270 -4.55 -4.79 4.86
N CYS A 271 -3.80 -5.44 3.96
CA CYS A 271 -2.73 -6.35 4.34
C CYS A 271 -1.62 -5.65 5.14
N SER A 272 -1.34 -4.38 4.85
CA SER A 272 -0.35 -3.59 5.59
C SER A 272 -0.77 -3.29 7.04
N CYS A 273 -2.07 -3.36 7.34
CA CYS A 273 -2.64 -3.13 8.66
C CYS A 273 -2.88 -4.42 9.47
N LEU A 274 -2.74 -5.61 8.85
CA LEU A 274 -2.97 -6.89 9.52
C LEU A 274 -1.83 -7.21 10.50
N ASP A 275 -2.12 -7.21 11.80
CA ASP A 275 -1.28 -7.88 12.81
C ASP A 275 -1.93 -9.21 13.22
N ILE A 276 -1.42 -10.31 12.64
CA ILE A 276 -2.03 -11.64 12.79
C ILE A 276 -1.42 -12.35 14.00
N ASP A 277 -2.20 -12.44 15.07
CA ASP A 277 -1.94 -13.29 16.23
C ASP A 277 -2.25 -14.76 15.93
N PRO A 278 -1.61 -15.73 16.64
CA PRO A 278 -1.76 -17.17 16.39
C PRO A 278 -3.10 -17.78 16.85
N GLY A 279 -4.10 -16.97 17.20
CA GLY A 279 -5.43 -17.42 17.64
C GLY A 279 -6.29 -18.05 16.51
N GLU A 280 -7.49 -18.51 16.86
CA GLU A 280 -8.46 -19.11 15.90
C GLU A 280 -8.78 -18.17 14.74
N LEU A 281 -9.10 -16.90 15.02
CA LEU A 281 -9.35 -15.88 13.99
C LEU A 281 -8.13 -15.66 13.07
N GLY A 282 -6.91 -15.79 13.60
CA GLY A 282 -5.69 -15.69 12.80
C GLY A 282 -5.57 -16.84 11.78
N LYS A 283 -6.04 -18.04 12.13
CA LYS A 283 -6.11 -19.17 11.20
C LYS A 283 -7.15 -18.93 10.10
N GLU A 284 -8.28 -18.32 10.43
CA GLU A 284 -9.33 -17.99 9.45
C GLU A 284 -8.84 -16.93 8.45
N ILE A 285 -8.20 -15.87 8.94
CA ILE A 285 -7.54 -14.87 8.08
C ILE A 285 -6.51 -15.56 7.17
N SER A 286 -5.69 -16.46 7.71
CA SER A 286 -4.70 -17.20 6.92
C SER A 286 -5.34 -18.06 5.82
N LYS A 287 -6.51 -18.67 6.07
CA LYS A 287 -7.28 -19.43 5.06
C LYS A 287 -7.83 -18.53 3.96
N ILE A 288 -8.26 -17.32 4.27
CA ILE A 288 -8.71 -16.38 3.23
C ILE A 288 -7.54 -15.82 2.44
N LEU A 289 -6.45 -15.44 3.08
CA LEU A 289 -5.22 -15.04 2.39
C LEU A 289 -4.72 -16.14 1.43
N GLN A 290 -4.87 -17.40 1.82
CA GLN A 290 -4.60 -18.53 0.91
C GLN A 290 -5.48 -18.49 -0.35
N LYS A 291 -6.79 -18.25 -0.22
CA LYS A 291 -7.68 -18.13 -1.39
C LYS A 291 -7.28 -16.99 -2.31
N PHE A 292 -6.85 -15.84 -1.75
CA PHE A 292 -6.32 -14.74 -2.55
C PHE A 292 -5.06 -15.13 -3.33
N ILE A 293 -4.11 -15.83 -2.69
CA ILE A 293 -2.89 -16.31 -3.36
C ILE A 293 -3.23 -17.29 -4.49
N GLU A 294 -4.17 -18.21 -4.27
CA GLU A 294 -4.66 -19.13 -5.30
C GLU A 294 -5.32 -18.38 -6.47
N TYR A 295 -6.15 -17.38 -6.18
CA TYR A 295 -6.78 -16.54 -7.18
C TYR A 295 -5.73 -15.76 -8.00
N PHE A 296 -4.71 -15.19 -7.34
CA PHE A 296 -3.61 -14.53 -8.04
C PHE A 296 -2.81 -15.49 -8.92
N ALA A 297 -2.64 -16.74 -8.51
CA ALA A 297 -1.97 -17.76 -9.33
C ALA A 297 -2.76 -18.04 -10.62
N VAL A 298 -4.09 -18.11 -10.51
CA VAL A 298 -4.98 -18.27 -11.67
C VAL A 298 -4.89 -17.05 -12.61
N ILE A 299 -4.94 -15.83 -12.06
CA ILE A 299 -4.77 -14.61 -12.87
C ILE A 299 -3.45 -14.64 -13.64
N MET A 300 -2.34 -14.91 -12.94
CA MET A 300 -1.00 -14.91 -13.53
C MET A 300 -0.80 -15.99 -14.59
N ALA A 301 -1.56 -17.10 -14.53
CA ALA A 301 -1.49 -18.17 -15.51
C ALA A 301 -2.34 -17.91 -16.77
N ILE A 302 -3.41 -17.12 -16.65
CA ILE A 302 -4.37 -16.87 -17.74
C ILE A 302 -4.09 -15.56 -18.47
N VAL A 303 -3.66 -14.53 -17.72
CA VAL A 303 -3.46 -13.20 -18.28
C VAL A 303 -2.11 -13.13 -19.00
N ASP A 304 -2.15 -12.64 -20.24
CA ASP A 304 -0.96 -12.34 -21.01
C ASP A 304 -0.17 -11.19 -20.33
N ALA A 305 0.98 -11.56 -19.74
CA ALA A 305 1.86 -10.64 -19.03
C ALA A 305 2.43 -9.54 -19.96
N GLY A 306 2.51 -9.78 -21.28
CA GLY A 306 2.94 -8.77 -22.24
C GLY A 306 1.97 -7.60 -22.35
N ASN A 307 0.66 -7.89 -22.31
CA ASN A 307 -0.40 -6.89 -22.41
C ASN A 307 -0.80 -6.27 -21.05
N HIS A 308 -0.60 -7.01 -19.95
CA HIS A 308 -0.95 -6.58 -18.59
C HIS A 308 0.24 -6.56 -17.63
N ALA A 309 1.38 -6.07 -18.12
CA ALA A 309 2.63 -5.96 -17.37
C ALA A 309 2.48 -5.27 -16.01
N GLU A 310 1.66 -4.21 -15.95
CA GLU A 310 1.36 -3.46 -14.73
C GLU A 310 0.71 -4.36 -13.67
N LEU A 311 -0.32 -5.13 -14.04
CA LEU A 311 -1.01 -6.04 -13.14
C LEU A 311 -0.07 -7.13 -12.60
N ALA A 312 0.75 -7.72 -13.47
CA ALA A 312 1.71 -8.77 -13.08
C ALA A 312 2.67 -8.25 -12.00
N PHE A 313 3.23 -7.05 -12.19
CA PHE A 313 4.09 -6.41 -11.20
C PHE A 313 3.37 -6.17 -9.86
N TYR A 314 2.12 -5.72 -9.91
CA TYR A 314 1.33 -5.47 -8.71
C TYR A 314 1.01 -6.74 -7.92
N ILE A 315 0.67 -7.83 -8.61
CA ILE A 315 0.49 -9.15 -7.98
C ILE A 315 1.79 -9.62 -7.33
N LEU A 316 2.93 -9.46 -8.00
CA LEU A 316 4.25 -9.78 -7.41
C LEU A 316 4.53 -8.93 -6.16
N ARG A 317 4.20 -7.64 -6.19
CA ARG A 317 4.36 -6.75 -5.03
C ARG A 317 3.50 -7.19 -3.84
N LEU A 318 2.23 -7.52 -4.08
CA LEU A 318 1.33 -8.07 -3.07
C LEU A 318 1.85 -9.39 -2.50
N LEU A 319 2.32 -10.30 -3.35
CA LEU A 319 2.90 -11.57 -2.93
C LEU A 319 4.15 -11.35 -2.05
N GLY A 320 5.01 -10.40 -2.45
CA GLY A 320 6.17 -10.01 -1.67
C GLY A 320 5.80 -9.43 -0.29
N MET A 321 4.71 -8.66 -0.20
CA MET A 321 4.18 -8.16 1.07
C MET A 321 3.69 -9.32 1.95
N LEU A 322 2.83 -10.19 1.41
CA LEU A 322 2.27 -11.33 2.14
C LEU A 322 3.36 -12.27 2.68
N LEU A 323 4.39 -12.56 1.88
CA LEU A 323 5.50 -13.44 2.30
C LEU A 323 6.36 -12.84 3.42
N ASN A 324 6.40 -11.52 3.53
CA ASN A 324 7.12 -10.80 4.58
C ASN A 324 6.34 -10.67 5.89
N MET A 325 5.03 -10.96 5.89
CA MET A 325 4.23 -11.08 7.11
C MET A 325 4.82 -12.15 8.05
N LYS A 326 4.42 -12.12 9.33
CA LYS A 326 4.86 -13.09 10.34
C LYS A 326 4.61 -14.53 9.86
N LYS A 327 5.47 -15.48 10.26
CA LYS A 327 5.40 -16.87 9.76
C LYS A 327 4.05 -17.55 10.04
N SER A 328 3.33 -17.14 11.09
CA SER A 328 2.00 -17.63 11.44
C SER A 328 0.92 -17.29 10.40
N SER A 329 1.13 -16.26 9.57
CA SER A 329 0.12 -15.69 8.68
C SER A 329 -0.10 -16.46 7.38
N LEU A 330 0.85 -17.31 6.97
CA LEU A 330 0.78 -18.02 5.70
C LEU A 330 1.19 -19.48 5.88
N SER A 331 0.33 -20.38 5.43
CA SER A 331 0.54 -21.82 5.50
C SER A 331 1.69 -22.29 4.60
N HIS A 332 2.14 -23.52 4.82
CA HIS A 332 3.11 -24.16 3.91
C HIS A 332 2.57 -24.28 2.48
N LEU A 333 1.27 -24.59 2.35
CA LEU A 333 0.56 -24.65 1.07
C LEU A 333 0.60 -23.29 0.34
N SER A 334 0.41 -22.19 1.07
CA SER A 334 0.53 -20.83 0.55
C SER A 334 1.87 -20.58 -0.11
N GLY A 335 2.94 -21.04 0.53
CA GLY A 335 4.29 -20.94 -0.01
C GLY A 335 4.48 -21.74 -1.31
N ILE A 336 3.89 -22.93 -1.40
CA ILE A 336 3.97 -23.78 -2.61
C ILE A 336 3.22 -23.11 -3.77
N VAL A 337 1.97 -22.69 -3.55
CA VAL A 337 1.15 -22.00 -4.57
C VAL A 337 1.83 -20.71 -5.02
N SER A 338 2.46 -19.98 -4.09
CA SER A 338 3.26 -18.80 -4.41
C SER A 338 4.40 -19.12 -5.38
N LEU A 339 5.18 -20.19 -5.15
CA LEU A 339 6.24 -20.59 -6.07
C LEU A 339 5.69 -21.01 -7.45
N GLN A 340 4.54 -21.69 -7.48
CA GLN A 340 3.87 -22.05 -8.72
C GLN A 340 3.44 -20.80 -9.51
N LEU A 341 2.85 -19.80 -8.84
CA LEU A 341 2.51 -18.50 -9.42
C LEU A 341 3.74 -17.82 -10.03
N LEU A 342 4.86 -17.80 -9.31
CA LEU A 342 6.09 -17.20 -9.82
C LEU A 342 6.61 -17.94 -11.07
N SER A 343 6.48 -19.26 -11.11
CA SER A 343 6.92 -20.08 -12.24
C SER A 343 6.04 -19.94 -13.48
N SER A 344 4.79 -19.49 -13.34
CA SER A 344 3.86 -19.27 -14.47
C SER A 344 4.00 -17.89 -15.11
N LEU A 345 4.83 -17.00 -14.56
CA LEU A 345 5.05 -15.67 -15.12
C LEU A 345 5.79 -15.75 -16.47
N ASP A 346 5.17 -15.23 -17.54
CA ASP A 346 5.83 -15.03 -18.84
C ASP A 346 6.65 -13.73 -18.84
N LEU A 347 7.80 -13.77 -18.16
CA LEU A 347 8.72 -12.63 -18.11
C LEU A 347 9.28 -12.25 -19.50
N PRO A 348 9.63 -13.20 -20.41
CA PRO A 348 10.01 -12.87 -21.79
C PRO A 348 8.94 -12.06 -22.55
N GLY A 349 7.66 -12.40 -22.40
CA GLY A 349 6.55 -11.67 -23.03
C GLY A 349 6.46 -10.18 -22.64
N MET A 350 7.05 -9.80 -21.50
CA MET A 350 7.06 -8.42 -20.99
C MET A 350 8.15 -7.52 -21.62
N TYR A 351 8.97 -8.05 -22.53
CA TYR A 351 10.09 -7.31 -23.15
C TYR A 351 9.68 -5.98 -23.82
N ASN A 352 8.46 -5.93 -24.38
CA ASN A 352 7.92 -4.72 -25.00
C ASN A 352 7.71 -3.55 -24.02
N ASN A 353 7.73 -3.81 -22.71
CA ASN A 353 7.71 -2.81 -21.66
C ASN A 353 8.96 -2.92 -20.77
N PRO A 354 10.09 -2.30 -21.16
CA PRO A 354 11.39 -2.43 -20.49
C PRO A 354 11.37 -2.12 -18.99
N ALA A 355 10.66 -1.06 -18.59
CA ALA A 355 10.57 -0.64 -17.19
C ALA A 355 9.83 -1.67 -16.34
N MET A 356 8.73 -2.23 -16.86
CA MET A 356 7.96 -3.26 -16.17
C MET A 356 8.68 -4.60 -16.15
N PHE A 357 9.38 -4.97 -17.23
CA PHE A 357 10.26 -6.14 -17.26
C PHE A 357 11.29 -6.09 -16.13
N CYS A 358 12.06 -5.00 -16.02
CA CYS A 358 13.07 -4.85 -14.99
C CYS A 358 12.48 -4.84 -13.57
N SER A 359 11.30 -4.22 -13.41
CA SER A 359 10.58 -4.17 -12.14
C SER A 359 10.10 -5.55 -11.70
N CYS A 360 9.49 -6.33 -12.60
CA CYS A 360 9.08 -7.71 -12.34
C CYS A 360 10.28 -8.62 -12.07
N PHE A 361 11.35 -8.52 -12.87
CA PHE A 361 12.58 -9.29 -12.68
C PHE A 361 13.16 -9.09 -11.28
N THR A 362 13.27 -7.82 -10.86
CA THR A 362 13.83 -7.45 -9.56
C THR A 362 12.89 -7.88 -8.42
N ALA A 363 11.57 -7.73 -8.59
CA ALA A 363 10.58 -8.20 -7.63
C ALA A 363 10.66 -9.72 -7.44
N LEU A 364 10.75 -10.48 -8.53
CA LEU A 364 10.88 -11.94 -8.51
C LEU A 364 12.17 -12.37 -7.79
N CYS A 365 13.32 -11.75 -8.11
CA CYS A 365 14.57 -12.01 -7.39
C CYS A 365 14.46 -11.76 -5.87
N ARG A 366 13.77 -10.68 -5.47
CA ARG A 366 13.55 -10.36 -4.05
C ARG A 366 12.64 -11.38 -3.37
N ILE A 367 11.57 -11.80 -4.03
CA ILE A 367 10.65 -12.82 -3.50
C ILE A 367 11.36 -14.15 -3.30
N LEU A 368 12.12 -14.62 -4.29
CA LEU A 368 12.90 -15.85 -4.21
C LEU A 368 13.95 -15.78 -3.08
N SER A 369 14.58 -14.62 -2.89
CA SER A 369 15.50 -14.39 -1.77
C SER A 369 14.80 -14.43 -0.40
N THR A 370 13.56 -13.93 -0.31
CA THR A 370 12.72 -14.04 0.89
C THR A 370 12.38 -15.50 1.19
N PHE A 371 12.11 -16.31 0.16
CA PHE A 371 11.90 -17.75 0.32
C PHE A 371 13.12 -18.45 0.91
N LEU A 372 14.32 -18.18 0.38
CA LEU A 372 15.56 -18.77 0.90
C LEU A 372 15.81 -18.37 2.37
N SER A 373 15.67 -17.09 2.68
CA SER A 373 16.00 -16.57 4.02
C SER A 373 14.96 -16.91 5.09
N ARG A 374 13.66 -16.93 4.75
CA ARG A 374 12.58 -17.06 5.75
C ARG A 374 11.81 -18.38 5.68
N ARG A 375 11.79 -19.04 4.52
CA ARG A 375 10.89 -20.17 4.21
C ARG A 375 11.57 -21.31 3.45
N ILE A 376 12.84 -21.60 3.76
CA ILE A 376 13.63 -22.63 3.05
C ILE A 376 12.94 -24.00 3.01
N ALA A 377 12.19 -24.38 4.05
CA ALA A 377 11.45 -25.65 4.08
C ALA A 377 10.46 -25.80 2.91
N VAL A 378 9.78 -24.71 2.53
CA VAL A 378 8.88 -24.68 1.35
C VAL A 378 9.67 -24.89 0.07
N VAL A 379 10.82 -24.23 -0.04
CA VAL A 379 11.70 -24.34 -1.21
C VAL A 379 12.22 -25.76 -1.37
N VAL A 380 12.64 -26.41 -0.27
CA VAL A 380 13.08 -27.81 -0.28
C VAL A 380 11.95 -28.72 -0.76
N GLY A 381 10.73 -28.52 -0.24
CA GLY A 381 9.55 -29.28 -0.66
C GLY A 381 9.13 -29.05 -2.12
N CYS A 382 9.51 -27.92 -2.73
CA CYS A 382 9.18 -27.55 -4.11
C CYS A 382 10.41 -27.07 -4.89
N THR A 383 11.50 -27.84 -4.81
CA THR A 383 12.81 -27.43 -5.36
C THR A 383 12.74 -27.21 -6.88
N ALA A 384 11.94 -28.00 -7.60
CA ALA A 384 11.72 -27.86 -9.04
C ALA A 384 11.00 -26.54 -9.41
N GLY A 385 10.00 -26.12 -8.63
CA GLY A 385 9.32 -24.83 -8.86
C GLY A 385 10.25 -23.64 -8.65
N PHE A 386 11.08 -23.69 -7.61
CA PHE A 386 12.13 -22.69 -7.40
C PHE A 386 13.16 -22.67 -8.54
N GLN A 387 13.62 -23.85 -8.98
CA GLN A 387 14.53 -23.98 -10.11
C GLN A 387 13.94 -23.40 -11.39
N ALA A 388 12.67 -23.67 -11.69
CA ALA A 388 11.98 -23.12 -12.85
C ALA A 388 11.96 -21.58 -12.84
N CYS A 389 11.73 -20.96 -11.68
CA CYS A 389 11.79 -19.50 -11.55
C CYS A 389 13.18 -18.93 -11.82
N VAL A 390 14.23 -19.56 -11.28
CA VAL A 390 15.62 -19.11 -11.50
C VAL A 390 16.05 -19.34 -12.95
N SER A 391 15.63 -20.45 -13.55
CA SER A 391 15.84 -20.75 -14.96
C SER A 391 15.18 -19.69 -15.84
N MET A 392 13.91 -19.37 -15.61
CA MET A 392 13.19 -18.30 -16.31
C MET A 392 13.93 -16.96 -16.18
N LEU A 393 14.32 -16.53 -14.98
CA LEU A 393 15.13 -15.32 -14.78
C LEU A 393 16.43 -15.34 -15.61
N LEU A 394 17.18 -16.44 -15.55
CA LEU A 394 18.46 -16.60 -16.23
C LEU A 394 18.30 -16.56 -17.76
N GLN A 395 17.34 -17.30 -18.30
CA GLN A 395 17.05 -17.32 -19.74
C GLN A 395 16.55 -15.94 -20.22
N SER A 396 15.61 -15.32 -19.49
CA SER A 396 15.07 -14.00 -19.83
C SER A 396 16.15 -12.93 -19.89
N ILE A 397 17.04 -12.85 -18.90
CA ILE A 397 18.10 -11.82 -18.91
C ILE A 397 19.11 -12.06 -20.03
N ILE A 398 19.45 -13.32 -20.35
CA ILE A 398 20.37 -13.62 -21.45
C ILE A 398 19.77 -13.13 -22.77
N ARG A 399 18.54 -13.55 -23.08
CA ARG A 399 17.84 -13.18 -24.34
C ARG A 399 17.75 -11.67 -24.55
N VAL A 400 17.44 -10.93 -23.48
CA VAL A 400 17.21 -9.47 -23.54
C VAL A 400 18.51 -8.65 -23.51
N SER A 401 19.65 -9.26 -23.13
CA SER A 401 20.94 -8.56 -22.97
C SER A 401 21.87 -8.66 -24.18
N GLY A 402 21.36 -9.14 -25.32
CA GLY A 402 22.11 -9.14 -26.57
C GLY A 402 22.32 -7.70 -27.08
N ILE A 403 23.44 -7.49 -27.78
CA ILE A 403 23.82 -6.16 -28.27
C ILE A 403 22.82 -5.62 -29.29
N GLU A 404 22.21 -6.47 -30.11
CA GLU A 404 21.24 -6.04 -31.13
C GLU A 404 19.89 -5.70 -30.53
N GLU A 405 19.45 -6.45 -29.52
CA GLU A 405 18.24 -6.25 -28.74
C GLU A 405 18.30 -4.92 -27.98
N LEU A 406 19.43 -4.64 -27.32
CA LEU A 406 19.65 -3.39 -26.58
C LEU A 406 19.62 -2.14 -27.45
N LYS A 407 20.00 -2.23 -28.73
CA LYS A 407 19.91 -1.09 -29.66
C LYS A 407 18.48 -0.63 -29.92
N GLN A 408 17.49 -1.51 -29.69
CA GLN A 408 16.07 -1.22 -29.94
C GLN A 408 15.42 -0.46 -28.77
N HIS A 409 16.16 -0.26 -27.67
CA HIS A 409 15.63 0.30 -26.43
C HIS A 409 16.34 1.59 -25.98
N PRO A 410 15.73 2.33 -25.04
CA PRO A 410 16.34 3.51 -24.43
C PRO A 410 17.73 3.22 -23.83
N ALA A 411 18.63 4.20 -23.87
CA ALA A 411 20.02 4.05 -23.44
C ALA A 411 20.16 3.67 -21.94
N ASP A 412 19.20 4.03 -21.10
CA ASP A 412 19.16 3.69 -19.68
C ASP A 412 18.77 2.23 -19.42
N PHE A 413 18.14 1.54 -20.39
CA PHE A 413 17.71 0.15 -20.24
C PHE A 413 18.89 -0.79 -19.97
N ALA A 414 20.04 -0.57 -20.62
CA ALA A 414 21.25 -1.37 -20.37
C ALA A 414 21.72 -1.28 -18.91
N TYR A 415 21.56 -0.11 -18.27
CA TYR A 415 21.85 0.06 -16.85
C TYR A 415 20.83 -0.67 -15.97
N GLN A 416 19.54 -0.60 -16.32
CA GLN A 416 18.49 -1.32 -15.59
C GLN A 416 18.67 -2.86 -15.66
N LEU A 417 19.05 -3.39 -16.83
CA LEU A 417 19.39 -4.81 -16.99
C LEU A 417 20.64 -5.21 -16.20
N GLN A 418 21.64 -4.34 -16.13
CA GLN A 418 22.79 -4.57 -15.26
C GLN A 418 22.39 -4.70 -13.78
N MET A 419 21.42 -3.90 -13.32
CA MET A 419 20.87 -4.03 -11.97
C MET A 419 20.06 -5.32 -11.77
N CYS A 420 19.38 -5.79 -12.82
CA CYS A 420 18.72 -7.10 -12.83
C CYS A 420 19.74 -8.23 -12.70
N ALA A 421 20.85 -8.18 -13.47
CA ALA A 421 21.92 -9.17 -13.40
C ALA A 421 22.56 -9.25 -12.01
N LEU A 422 22.82 -8.10 -11.38
CA LEU A 422 23.32 -8.03 -10.00
C LEU A 422 22.31 -8.61 -8.99
N SER A 423 21.01 -8.43 -9.22
CA SER A 423 19.95 -9.02 -8.38
C SER A 423 19.93 -10.55 -8.49
N LEU A 424 20.09 -11.09 -9.70
CA LEU A 424 20.24 -12.53 -9.93
C LEU A 424 21.51 -13.09 -9.29
N GLU A 425 22.63 -12.37 -9.38
CA GLU A 425 23.88 -12.74 -8.72
C GLU A 425 23.73 -12.85 -7.20
N ARG A 426 23.05 -11.88 -6.57
CA ARG A 426 22.74 -11.92 -5.13
C ARG A 426 21.85 -13.11 -4.76
N LEU A 427 20.86 -13.42 -5.59
CA LEU A 427 19.99 -14.58 -5.41
C LEU A 427 20.80 -15.90 -5.43
N VAL A 428 21.64 -16.10 -6.46
CA VAL A 428 22.48 -17.30 -6.57
C VAL A 428 23.53 -17.38 -5.46
N THR A 429 24.03 -16.23 -5.00
CA THR A 429 24.88 -16.19 -3.79
C THR A 429 24.13 -16.70 -2.56
N SER A 430 22.86 -16.33 -2.40
CA SER A 430 22.02 -16.78 -1.29
C SER A 430 21.71 -18.28 -1.35
N MET A 431 21.63 -18.85 -2.56
CA MET A 431 21.55 -20.31 -2.75
C MET A 431 22.79 -21.02 -2.20
N GLY A 432 23.96 -20.36 -2.20
CA GLY A 432 25.22 -20.82 -1.61
C GLY A 432 25.10 -21.31 -0.16
N SER A 433 24.28 -20.62 0.64
CA SER A 433 24.02 -20.97 2.04
C SER A 433 23.23 -22.27 2.22
N HIS A 434 22.63 -22.78 1.14
CA HIS A 434 21.78 -23.97 1.08
C HIS A 434 22.31 -24.95 0.03
N LYS A 435 23.63 -25.15 0.02
CA LYS A 435 24.32 -25.95 -1.01
C LYS A 435 23.77 -27.38 -1.14
N ARG A 436 23.41 -28.04 -0.04
CA ARG A 436 22.94 -29.44 -0.06
C ARG A 436 21.62 -29.57 -0.81
N GLU A 437 20.77 -28.57 -0.68
CA GLU A 437 19.45 -28.48 -1.29
C GLU A 437 19.56 -28.18 -2.79
N PHE A 438 20.53 -27.36 -3.21
CA PHE A 438 20.67 -26.90 -4.60
C PHE A 438 21.74 -27.60 -5.45
N GLN A 439 22.59 -28.47 -4.88
CA GLN A 439 23.66 -29.13 -5.63
C GLN A 439 23.18 -29.92 -6.86
N LYS A 440 21.95 -30.47 -6.80
CA LYS A 440 21.33 -31.20 -7.92
C LYS A 440 20.66 -30.28 -8.94
N VAL A 441 20.36 -29.04 -8.55
CA VAL A 441 19.65 -28.04 -9.36
C VAL A 441 20.62 -27.19 -10.17
N ALA A 442 21.73 -26.78 -9.56
CA ALA A 442 22.74 -25.93 -10.20
C ALA A 442 23.22 -26.40 -11.59
N PRO A 443 23.39 -27.71 -11.86
CA PRO A 443 23.77 -28.23 -13.17
C PRO A 443 22.78 -27.87 -14.28
N PHE A 444 21.48 -27.89 -14.00
CA PHE A 444 20.44 -27.50 -14.96
C PHE A 444 20.54 -26.02 -15.31
N LEU A 445 20.75 -25.16 -14.31
CA LEU A 445 20.94 -23.72 -14.52
C LEU A 445 22.22 -23.40 -15.31
N ILE A 446 23.29 -24.18 -15.11
CA ILE A 446 24.52 -24.06 -15.93
C ILE A 446 24.21 -24.43 -17.39
N SER A 447 23.45 -25.50 -17.61
CA SER A 447 23.03 -25.89 -18.96
C SER A 447 22.18 -24.81 -19.62
N ASP A 448 21.21 -24.24 -18.91
CA ASP A 448 20.36 -23.14 -19.40
C ASP A 448 21.19 -21.94 -19.84
N TYR A 449 22.19 -21.53 -19.03
CA TYR A 449 23.10 -20.44 -19.41
C TYR A 449 23.83 -20.73 -20.71
N ILE A 450 24.40 -21.93 -20.85
CA ILE A 450 25.22 -22.29 -22.00
C ILE A 450 24.36 -22.32 -23.26
N LEU A 451 23.21 -23.00 -23.20
CA LEU A 451 22.33 -23.14 -24.36
C LEU A 451 21.82 -21.79 -24.86
N GLU A 452 21.45 -20.89 -23.96
CA GLU A 452 20.96 -19.55 -24.33
C GLU A 452 22.09 -18.59 -24.77
N SER A 453 23.32 -18.76 -24.27
CA SER A 453 24.42 -17.82 -24.56
C SER A 453 25.26 -18.18 -25.80
N VAL A 454 25.23 -19.43 -26.28
CA VAL A 454 26.09 -19.90 -27.39
C VAL A 454 25.91 -19.08 -28.67
N ASN A 455 24.69 -18.63 -28.97
CA ASN A 455 24.37 -17.91 -30.20
C ASN A 455 24.22 -16.39 -30.01
N LEU A 456 24.53 -15.85 -28.83
CA LEU A 456 24.24 -14.46 -28.49
C LEU A 456 25.49 -13.68 -28.06
N VAL A 457 25.67 -12.51 -28.66
CA VAL A 457 26.72 -11.58 -28.24
C VAL A 457 26.16 -10.65 -27.16
N LEU A 458 26.45 -10.98 -25.90
CA LEU A 458 25.99 -10.24 -24.73
C LEU A 458 26.73 -8.91 -24.54
N HIS A 459 26.00 -7.90 -24.04
CA HIS A 459 26.59 -6.62 -23.63
C HIS A 459 27.65 -6.81 -22.52
N PRO A 460 28.88 -6.25 -22.66
CA PRO A 460 30.02 -6.68 -21.84
C PRO A 460 29.86 -6.55 -20.30
N PRO A 461 29.32 -5.45 -19.75
CA PRO A 461 29.04 -5.34 -18.31
C PRO A 461 28.10 -6.44 -17.79
N ILE A 462 27.03 -6.73 -18.54
CA ILE A 462 26.03 -7.73 -18.16
C ILE A 462 26.64 -9.13 -18.27
N LYS A 463 27.35 -9.41 -19.37
CA LYS A 463 28.10 -10.65 -19.57
C LYS A 463 29.02 -10.95 -18.40
N ARG A 464 29.81 -9.95 -17.97
CA ARG A 464 30.73 -10.09 -16.82
C ARG A 464 30.00 -10.52 -15.55
N THR A 465 28.83 -9.93 -15.29
CA THR A 465 28.01 -10.25 -14.12
C THR A 465 27.46 -11.67 -14.20
N LEU A 466 26.93 -12.06 -15.37
CA LEU A 466 26.41 -13.42 -15.59
C LEU A 466 27.51 -14.49 -15.51
N LEU A 467 28.75 -14.20 -15.90
CA LEU A 467 29.87 -15.10 -15.68
C LEU A 467 30.07 -15.40 -14.18
N PHE A 468 29.97 -14.38 -13.31
CA PHE A 468 30.03 -14.60 -11.86
C PHE A 468 28.87 -15.46 -11.35
N VAL A 469 27.67 -15.29 -11.90
CA VAL A 469 26.51 -16.15 -11.60
C VAL A 469 26.85 -17.61 -11.91
N VAL A 470 27.38 -17.89 -13.11
CA VAL A 470 27.74 -19.23 -13.56
C VAL A 470 28.87 -19.84 -12.71
N TYR A 471 29.88 -19.05 -12.34
CA TYR A 471 30.95 -19.53 -11.46
C TYR A 471 30.41 -19.94 -10.09
N LYS A 472 29.48 -19.18 -9.52
CA LYS A 472 28.80 -19.55 -8.26
C LYS A 472 27.94 -20.81 -8.41
N LEU A 473 27.32 -21.02 -9.57
CA LEU A 473 26.59 -22.26 -9.86
C LEU A 473 27.54 -23.48 -9.94
N PHE A 474 28.72 -23.33 -10.53
CA PHE A 474 29.74 -24.39 -10.52
C PHE A 474 30.21 -24.74 -9.11
N ASP A 475 30.34 -23.75 -8.22
CA ASP A 475 30.69 -23.99 -6.82
C ASP A 475 29.56 -24.69 -6.02
N LEU A 476 28.30 -24.52 -6.45
CA LEU A 476 27.13 -25.17 -5.87
C LEU A 476 26.98 -26.63 -6.32
N ALA A 477 27.24 -26.92 -7.60
CA ALA A 477 27.08 -28.24 -8.18
C ALA A 477 28.12 -29.25 -7.64
N ASP A 478 27.77 -30.53 -7.66
CA ASP A 478 28.73 -31.61 -7.36
C ASP A 478 29.50 -32.05 -8.62
N GLN A 479 30.66 -32.69 -8.44
CA GLN A 479 31.50 -33.09 -9.57
C GLN A 479 30.80 -34.08 -10.51
N HIS A 480 29.94 -34.93 -9.98
CA HIS A 480 29.24 -35.95 -10.75
C HIS A 480 28.22 -35.31 -11.71
N THR A 481 27.41 -34.38 -11.22
CA THR A 481 26.42 -33.68 -12.03
C THR A 481 27.04 -32.68 -13.01
N ILE A 482 28.19 -32.08 -12.68
CA ILE A 482 29.00 -31.30 -13.63
C ILE A 482 29.44 -32.16 -14.81
N ALA A 483 29.93 -33.38 -14.55
CA ALA A 483 30.32 -34.31 -15.60
C ALA A 483 29.13 -34.76 -16.45
N MET A 484 27.96 -34.94 -15.84
CA MET A 484 26.71 -35.25 -16.54
C MET A 484 26.34 -34.13 -17.53
N VAL A 485 26.34 -32.86 -17.09
CA VAL A 485 26.04 -31.72 -17.97
C VAL A 485 26.99 -31.67 -19.16
N HIS A 486 28.29 -31.83 -18.91
CA HIS A 486 29.29 -31.86 -19.98
C HIS A 486 29.01 -32.95 -21.03
N ALA A 487 28.51 -34.12 -20.61
CA ALA A 487 28.20 -35.23 -21.50
C ALA A 487 26.88 -35.04 -22.29
N THR A 488 25.93 -34.26 -21.76
CA THR A 488 24.61 -34.05 -22.38
C THR A 488 24.51 -32.83 -23.27
N LEU A 489 25.47 -31.90 -23.21
CA LEU A 489 25.46 -30.68 -24.01
C LEU A 489 25.74 -30.96 -25.51
N PRO A 490 25.14 -30.17 -26.42
CA PRO A 490 25.50 -30.20 -27.84
C PRO A 490 26.94 -29.72 -28.04
N LYS A 491 27.54 -30.06 -29.19
CA LYS A 491 28.96 -29.82 -29.47
C LYS A 491 29.38 -28.36 -29.29
N GLU A 492 28.51 -27.45 -29.72
CA GLU A 492 28.70 -26.00 -29.62
C GLU A 492 28.73 -25.53 -28.16
N GLY A 493 27.91 -26.14 -27.30
CA GLY A 493 27.88 -25.87 -25.86
C GLY A 493 29.05 -26.51 -25.10
N THR A 494 29.60 -27.63 -25.57
CA THR A 494 30.70 -28.35 -24.92
C THR A 494 31.96 -27.50 -24.80
N GLU A 495 32.33 -26.75 -25.85
CA GLU A 495 33.54 -25.91 -25.82
C GLU A 495 33.38 -24.70 -24.92
N VAL A 496 32.19 -24.08 -24.93
CA VAL A 496 31.84 -22.99 -24.01
C VAL A 496 31.89 -23.49 -22.56
N PHE A 497 31.32 -24.67 -22.27
CA PHE A 497 31.38 -25.29 -20.96
C PHE A 497 32.81 -25.47 -20.46
N LYS A 498 33.70 -26.08 -21.27
CA LYS A 498 35.09 -26.33 -20.88
C LYS A 498 35.82 -25.05 -20.51
N SER A 499 35.64 -24.00 -21.31
CA SER A 499 36.23 -22.68 -21.06
C SER A 499 35.73 -22.09 -19.74
N LEU A 500 34.41 -22.05 -19.54
CA LEU A 500 33.79 -21.53 -18.32
C LEU A 500 34.20 -22.30 -17.06
N TYR A 501 34.25 -23.63 -17.15
CA TYR A 501 34.65 -24.48 -16.04
C TYR A 501 36.14 -24.30 -15.69
N ALA A 502 37.02 -24.21 -16.69
CA ALA A 502 38.44 -23.94 -16.44
C ALA A 502 38.65 -22.58 -15.76
N ASP A 503 37.89 -21.55 -16.18
CA ASP A 503 37.98 -20.22 -15.59
C ASP A 503 37.39 -20.14 -14.18
N SER A 504 36.30 -20.86 -13.90
CA SER A 504 35.72 -20.93 -12.55
C SER A 504 36.72 -21.51 -11.54
N GLN A 505 37.46 -22.55 -11.93
CA GLN A 505 38.53 -23.11 -11.09
C GLN A 505 39.62 -22.06 -10.79
N LYS A 506 40.07 -21.29 -11.80
CA LYS A 506 41.08 -20.24 -11.60
C LYS A 506 40.64 -19.15 -10.62
N VAL A 507 39.37 -18.76 -10.66
CA VAL A 507 38.80 -17.75 -9.75
C VAL A 507 38.78 -18.26 -8.31
N ARG A 508 38.45 -19.54 -8.10
CA ARG A 508 38.47 -20.20 -6.79
C ARG A 508 39.85 -20.22 -6.14
N PHE A 509 40.93 -20.33 -6.93
CA PHE A 509 42.30 -20.30 -6.42
C PHE A 509 42.81 -18.90 -6.02
N LYS A 510 42.14 -17.81 -6.38
CA LYS A 510 42.54 -16.43 -6.02
C LYS A 510 41.92 -15.92 -4.71
N GLY A 511 41.04 -16.70 -4.06
CA GLY A 511 40.36 -16.36 -2.81
C GLY A 511 41.05 -16.80 -1.51
N LYS A 512 42.36 -17.08 -1.53
CA LYS A 512 43.16 -17.24 -0.31
C LYS A 512 44.13 -16.07 -0.16
N VAL A 513 43.73 -15.08 0.64
CA VAL A 513 44.62 -14.32 1.53
C VAL A 513 43.91 -14.20 2.86
#